data_AF-A0A949LR66-F1
#
_entry.id   AF-A0A949LR66-F1
#
_cell.length_a   1.000
_cell.length_b   1.000
_cell.length_c   1.000
_cell.angle_alpha   90.00
_cell.angle_beta   90.00
_cell.angle_gamma   90.00
#
_symmetry.space_group_name_H-M   'P 1'
#
loop_
_entity.id
_entity.type
_entity.pdbx_description
1 polymer ?
#
loop_
_entity_poly.entity_id
_entity_poly.type
_entity_poly.pdbx_seq_one_letter_code
_entity_poly.pdbx_strand_id
1 'polypeptide(L)' 'RFQPEQLCARQGWKDIPAIRTGHIFEIKSPEILQPGPAALTDGIQRLHTIICGWADETQ' A
#
# COMPACT_ATOMS: atom_id res chain seq x y z
N ARG A 1 -7.41 -0.32 -12.67
CA ARG A 1 -5.99 0.03 -12.36
C ARG A 1 -6.01 1.14 -11.31
N PHE A 2 -5.17 1.07 -10.29
CA PHE A 2 -5.10 2.12 -9.26
C PHE A 2 -4.73 3.49 -9.87
N GLN A 3 -5.37 4.56 -9.37
CA GLN A 3 -5.13 5.94 -9.77
C GLN A 3 -4.93 6.79 -8.50
N PRO A 4 -3.68 7.11 -8.13
CA PRO A 4 -3.38 7.88 -6.92
C PRO A 4 -4.09 9.24 -6.90
N GLU A 5 -4.17 9.91 -8.05
CA GLU A 5 -4.79 11.23 -8.18
C GLU A 5 -6.27 11.23 -7.79
N GLN A 6 -7.03 10.19 -8.19
CA GLN A 6 -8.43 10.03 -7.82
C GLN A 6 -8.60 9.78 -6.32
N LEU A 7 -7.62 9.11 -5.69
CA LEU A 7 -7.60 8.87 -4.25
C LEU A 7 -7.40 10.18 -3.48
N CYS A 8 -6.43 10.99 -3.89
CA CYS A 8 -6.10 12.28 -3.30
C CYS A 8 -7.22 13.33 -3.47
N ALA A 9 -8.03 13.21 -4.52
CA ALA A 9 -9.14 14.12 -4.79
C ALA A 9 -10.35 13.91 -3.86
N ARG A 10 -10.40 12.80 -3.10
CA ARG A 10 -11.52 12.51 -2.19
C ARG A 10 -11.55 13.52 -1.03
N GLN A 11 -12.75 13.98 -0.69
CA GLN A 11 -12.96 14.89 0.43
C GLN A 11 -12.42 14.30 1.74
N GLY A 12 -11.61 15.07 2.48
CA GLY A 12 -10.99 14.65 3.74
C GLY A 12 -9.76 13.74 3.61
N TRP A 13 -9.41 13.27 2.40
CA TRP A 13 -8.26 12.39 2.21
C TRP A 13 -6.93 13.15 2.22
N LYS A 14 -6.94 14.42 1.80
CA LYS A 14 -5.75 15.27 1.76
C LYS A 14 -5.07 15.44 3.13
N ASP A 15 -5.78 15.22 4.23
CA ASP A 15 -5.24 15.35 5.59
C ASP A 15 -4.54 14.07 6.08
N ILE A 16 -4.71 12.95 5.39
CA ILE A 16 -4.07 11.67 5.74
C ILE A 16 -2.56 11.80 5.52
N PRO A 17 -1.72 11.54 6.53
CA PRO A 17 -0.26 11.68 6.42
C PRO A 17 0.34 10.92 5.25
N ALA A 18 -0.05 9.66 5.04
CA ALA A 18 0.43 8.83 3.95
C ALA A 18 0.14 9.43 2.56
N ILE A 19 -0.93 10.21 2.41
CA ILE A 19 -1.25 10.91 1.16
C ILE A 19 -0.38 12.14 0.99
N ARG A 20 -0.18 12.90 2.06
CA ARG A 20 0.66 14.11 2.07
C ARG A 20 2.12 13.79 1.78
N THR A 21 2.62 12.66 2.27
CA THR A 21 4.01 12.22 2.09
C THR A 21 4.21 11.33 0.86
N GLY A 22 3.15 11.04 0.10
CA GLY A 22 3.24 10.19 -1.09
C GLY A 22 3.51 8.71 -0.81
N HIS A 23 3.38 8.25 0.43
CA HIS A 23 3.54 6.84 0.83
C HIS A 23 2.29 6.04 0.49
N ILE A 24 1.97 5.95 -0.81
CA ILE A 24 0.80 5.25 -1.34
C ILE A 24 1.27 4.13 -2.27
N PHE A 25 1.06 2.89 -1.85
CA PHE A 25 1.56 1.71 -2.55
C PHE A 25 0.39 0.85 -3.06
N GLU A 26 0.40 0.50 -4.35
CA GLU A 26 -0.56 -0.45 -4.91
C GLU A 26 -0.11 -1.89 -4.62
N ILE A 27 -1.01 -2.70 -4.05
CA ILE A 27 -0.90 -4.17 -3.99
C ILE A 27 -2.04 -4.73 -4.83
N LYS A 28 -1.75 -5.67 -5.72
CA LYS A 28 -2.78 -6.24 -6.59
C LYS A 28 -3.69 -7.14 -5.78
N SER A 29 -5.00 -7.06 -6.00
CA SER A 29 -5.98 -7.90 -5.29
C SER A 29 -5.67 -9.40 -5.37
N PRO A 30 -5.21 -9.96 -6.51
CA PRO A 30 -4.80 -11.36 -6.58
C PRO A 30 -3.53 -11.71 -5.79
N GLU A 31 -2.79 -10.77 -5.23
CA GLU A 31 -1.63 -11.07 -4.36
C GLU A 31 -2.06 -11.13 -2.90
N ILE A 32 -3.05 -10.32 -2.50
CA ILE A 32 -3.44 -10.16 -1.09
C ILE A 32 -4.75 -10.87 -0.70
N LEU A 33 -5.63 -11.15 -1.67
CA LEU A 33 -6.95 -11.76 -1.43
C LEU A 33 -7.01 -13.25 -1.80
N GLN A 34 -5.88 -13.90 -2.04
CA GLN A 34 -5.89 -15.33 -2.38
C GLN A 34 -6.36 -16.18 -1.20
N PRO A 35 -7.22 -17.18 -1.42
CA PRO A 35 -7.47 -18.18 -0.40
C PRO A 35 -6.24 -19.10 -0.25
N GLY A 36 -5.96 -19.50 0.98
CA GLY A 36 -4.93 -20.50 1.25
C GLY A 36 -3.50 -19.96 1.34
N PRO A 37 -2.48 -20.82 1.19
CA PRO A 37 -1.10 -20.48 1.54
C PRO A 37 -0.51 -19.30 0.76
N ALA A 38 -0.97 -19.06 -0.48
CA ALA A 38 -0.46 -17.99 -1.33
C ALA A 38 -0.67 -16.59 -0.75
N ALA A 39 -1.76 -16.33 0.00
CA ALA A 39 -1.93 -15.05 0.70
C ALA A 39 -0.93 -14.88 1.85
N LEU A 40 -0.53 -15.99 2.47
CA LEU A 40 0.44 -15.99 3.58
C LEU A 40 1.89 -15.90 3.11
N THR A 41 2.16 -16.23 1.84
CA THR A 41 3.48 -16.06 1.23
C THR A 41 3.57 -14.72 0.51
N ASP A 42 2.88 -14.59 -0.62
CA ASP A 42 3.15 -13.54 -1.60
C ASP A 42 2.60 -12.19 -1.11
N GLY A 43 1.37 -12.20 -0.58
CA GLY A 43 0.73 -11.03 0.00
C GLY A 43 1.48 -10.47 1.20
N ILE A 44 1.87 -11.34 2.15
CA ILE A 44 2.64 -10.93 3.34
C ILE A 44 4.04 -10.45 2.95
N GLN A 45 4.74 -11.16 2.06
CA GLN A 45 6.07 -10.74 1.62
C GLN A 45 6.03 -9.38 0.92
N ARG A 46 4.98 -9.11 0.14
CA ARG A 46 4.78 -7.79 -0.48
C ARG A 46 4.55 -6.69 0.55
N LEU A 47 3.70 -6.94 1.55
CA LEU A 47 3.47 -6.01 2.67
C LEU A 47 4.75 -5.73 3.45
N HIS A 48 5.50 -6.79 3.80
CA HIS A 48 6.76 -6.68 4.53
C HIS A 48 7.76 -5.77 3.81
N THR A 49 7.98 -5.97 2.51
CA THR A 49 8.88 -5.12 1.71
C THR A 49 8.45 -3.65 1.72
N ILE A 50 7.15 -3.35 1.61
CA ILE A 50 6.64 -1.97 1.65
C ILE A 50 6.92 -1.32 3.01
N ILE A 51 6.65 -2.05 4.10
CA ILE A 51 6.82 -1.54 5.47
C ILE A 51 8.29 -1.32 5.79
N CYS A 52 9.17 -2.26 5.44
CA CYS A 52 10.62 -2.10 5.66
C CYS A 52 11.18 -0.91 4.87
N GLY A 53 10.84 -0.79 3.58
CA GLY A 53 11.30 0.36 2.79
C GLY A 53 10.85 1.69 3.36
N TRP A 54 9.58 1.80 3.78
CA TRP A 54 9.09 2.99 4.45
C TRP A 54 9.81 3.28 5.77
N ALA A 55 10.09 2.26 6.57
CA ALA A 55 10.80 2.42 7.84
C ALA A 55 12.24 2.90 7.64
N ASP A 56 12.94 2.36 6.64
CA ASP A 56 14.31 2.74 6.29
C ASP A 56 14.40 4.19 5.77
N GLU A 57 13.39 4.64 5.01
CA GLU A 57 13.29 6.03 4.52
C GLU A 57 12.94 7.06 5.61
N THR A 58 12.35 6.60 6.72
CA THR A 58 11.91 7.47 7.84
C THR A 58 12.98 7.64 8.92
N GLN A 59 14.16 6.99 8.77
CA GLN A 59 15.35 7.20 9.62
C GLN A 59 16.15 8.43 9.20
#